data_AF-A0AAV0CZZ4-F1
#
_entry.id   AF-A0AAV0CZZ4-F1
#
_cell.length_a   1.000
_cell.length_b   1.000
_cell.length_c   1.000
_cell.angle_alpha   90.00
_cell.angle_beta   90.00
_cell.angle_gamma   90.00
#
_symmetry.space_group_name_H-M   'P 1'
#
loop_
_entity.id
_entity.type
_entity.pdbx_description
1 polymer ?
#
loop_
_entity_poly.entity_id
_entity_poly.type
_entity_poly.pdbx_seq_one_letter_code
_entity_poly.pdbx_strand_id
1 'polypeptide(L)'
;MATQYPAKVIAIGPLLPSMYLDKRVRDDDSYGLSLFKAESNKTMEWLDSQETGSVVYVSFGSLANLNDKQMREVALGLIRSKCKFLWVIRSSEQSKLPTHLMEENSDAGMITNWCPQLDVLSHPAIGCFVTHCGWNSTLEALSLGVPIVAMPQWTDQPTNAKYLVDIWNVGIRVVADKNGLVTTKEFERCLVEVMKGHKGILLKENAAKWRQLAKEAVDLGGSSDKNIEEFVSAISK
;
A
#
# COMPACT_ATOMS: atom_id res chain seq x y z
N MET A 1 -11.90 26.07 22.98
CA MET A 1 -12.88 25.22 23.67
C MET A 1 -12.78 23.84 23.04
N ALA A 2 -12.33 22.82 23.78
CA ALA A 2 -12.33 21.46 23.27
C ALA A 2 -13.80 21.00 23.21
N THR A 3 -14.32 20.81 21.99
CA THR A 3 -15.59 20.13 21.78
C THR A 3 -15.46 18.72 22.35
N GLN A 4 -16.06 18.52 23.53
CA GLN A 4 -16.12 17.23 24.19
C GLN A 4 -17.01 16.33 23.32
N TYR A 5 -16.41 15.39 22.60
CA TYR A 5 -17.16 14.39 21.84
C TYR A 5 -18.08 13.64 22.81
N PRO A 6 -19.35 13.37 22.44
CA PRO A 6 -20.33 12.75 23.33
C PRO A 6 -19.98 11.31 23.71
N ALA A 7 -19.01 10.69 23.02
CA ALA A 7 -18.50 9.36 23.30
C ALA A 7 -16.98 9.38 23.46
N LYS A 8 -16.48 8.56 24.38
CA LYS A 8 -15.04 8.30 24.52
C LYS A 8 -14.52 7.59 23.27
N VAL A 9 -13.51 8.17 22.62
CA VAL A 9 -12.82 7.57 21.48
C VAL A 9 -11.50 6.98 21.95
N ILE A 10 -11.26 5.71 21.67
CA ILE A 10 -10.03 4.98 22.04
C ILE A 10 -9.35 4.51 20.75
N ALA A 11 -8.10 4.92 20.53
CA ALA A 11 -7.34 4.55 19.34
C ALA A 11 -6.49 3.30 19.62
N ILE A 12 -6.86 2.17 19.03
CA ILE A 12 -6.19 0.86 19.26
C ILE A 12 -5.31 0.40 18.10
N GLY A 13 -5.19 1.18 17.02
CA GLY A 13 -4.41 0.81 15.84
C GLY A 13 -2.94 1.22 15.89
N PRO A 14 -2.14 0.86 14.86
CA PRO A 14 -2.51 -0.05 13.78
C PRO A 14 -2.64 -1.50 14.25
N LEU A 15 -3.62 -2.23 13.72
CA LEU A 15 -3.90 -3.62 14.09
C LEU A 15 -3.19 -4.62 13.16
N LEU A 16 -1.95 -4.35 12.77
CA LEU A 16 -1.15 -5.30 11.99
C LEU A 16 -0.72 -6.47 12.89
N PRO A 17 -0.50 -7.68 12.33
CA PRO A 17 0.07 -8.78 13.08
C PRO A 17 1.42 -8.40 13.71
N SER A 18 1.62 -8.80 14.96
CA SER A 18 2.76 -8.40 15.79
C SER A 18 4.10 -8.68 15.10
N MET A 19 4.21 -9.75 14.31
CA MET A 19 5.43 -10.11 13.58
C MET A 19 5.99 -8.98 12.68
N TYR A 20 5.12 -8.09 12.19
CA TYR A 20 5.52 -6.97 11.32
C TYR A 20 5.91 -5.69 12.08
N LEU A 21 5.57 -5.57 13.37
CA LEU A 21 5.77 -4.35 14.16
C LEU A 21 6.59 -4.58 15.44
N ASP A 22 5.95 -5.06 16.50
CA ASP A 22 6.54 -5.17 17.84
C ASP A 22 7.18 -6.54 18.12
N LYS A 23 6.79 -7.57 17.35
CA LYS A 23 7.24 -8.97 17.47
C LYS A 23 7.04 -9.56 18.86
N ARG A 24 6.04 -9.07 19.61
CA ARG A 24 5.80 -9.49 21.01
C ARG A 24 4.93 -10.73 21.11
N VAL A 25 3.96 -10.88 20.21
CA VAL A 25 3.04 -12.02 20.17
C VAL A 25 3.60 -13.08 19.24
N ARG A 26 3.89 -14.24 19.81
CA ARG A 26 4.36 -15.42 19.07
C ARG A 26 3.22 -15.93 18.17
N ASP A 27 3.58 -16.34 16.95
CA ASP A 27 2.67 -16.92 15.95
C ASP A 27 1.56 -15.97 15.45
N ASP A 28 1.68 -14.66 15.71
CA ASP A 28 0.83 -13.60 15.12
C ASP A 28 1.49 -13.04 13.85
N ASP A 29 1.40 -13.82 12.77
CA ASP A 29 2.06 -13.59 11.48
C ASP A 29 1.10 -13.25 10.34
N SER A 30 -0.22 -13.26 10.59
CA SER A 30 -1.23 -13.04 9.56
C SER A 30 -2.56 -12.60 10.15
N TYR A 31 -3.41 -11.96 9.34
CA TYR A 31 -4.74 -11.52 9.76
C TYR A 31 -5.75 -12.66 10.03
N GLY A 32 -5.37 -13.93 9.84
CA GLY A 32 -6.27 -15.09 9.98
C GLY A 32 -7.40 -15.18 8.94
N LEU A 33 -7.59 -14.16 8.10
CA LEU A 33 -8.60 -14.10 7.05
C LEU A 33 -7.95 -13.79 5.69
N SER A 34 -7.83 -14.80 4.83
CA SER A 34 -7.45 -14.59 3.42
C SER A 34 -8.67 -14.70 2.53
N LEU A 35 -9.03 -13.60 1.86
CA LEU A 35 -10.16 -13.57 0.92
C LEU A 35 -9.87 -14.37 -0.36
N PHE A 36 -8.60 -14.65 -0.66
CA PHE A 36 -8.16 -15.34 -1.88
C PHE A 36 -6.98 -16.28 -1.60
N LYS A 37 -6.77 -17.28 -2.46
CA LYS A 37 -5.69 -18.27 -2.31
C LYS A 37 -4.36 -17.68 -2.81
N ALA A 38 -3.31 -17.74 -2.00
CA ALA A 38 -2.02 -17.14 -2.34
C ALA A 38 -1.17 -18.03 -3.26
N GLU A 39 -0.53 -17.40 -4.25
CA GLU A 39 0.62 -17.95 -4.98
C GLU A 39 1.92 -17.43 -4.33
N SER A 40 2.01 -17.56 -2.99
CA SER A 40 3.00 -16.85 -2.15
C SER A 40 4.44 -17.14 -2.54
N ASN A 41 4.81 -18.40 -2.77
CA ASN A 41 6.22 -18.78 -2.89
C ASN A 41 6.89 -18.16 -4.13
N LYS A 42 6.24 -18.20 -5.30
CA LYS A 42 6.81 -17.64 -6.54
C LYS A 42 6.97 -16.12 -6.47
N THR A 43 6.03 -15.45 -5.81
CA THR A 43 6.06 -13.98 -5.68
C THR A 43 7.25 -13.55 -4.82
N MET A 44 7.48 -14.23 -3.70
CA MET A 44 8.59 -13.92 -2.80
C MET A 44 9.94 -14.28 -3.42
N GLU A 45 10.07 -15.46 -4.05
CA GLU A 45 11.29 -15.86 -4.77
C GLU A 45 11.68 -14.85 -5.86
N TRP A 46 10.69 -14.29 -6.57
CA TRP A 46 10.96 -13.25 -7.56
C TRP A 46 11.43 -11.96 -6.90
N LEU A 47 10.81 -11.54 -5.80
CA LEU A 47 11.24 -10.36 -5.04
C LEU A 47 12.65 -10.49 -4.46
N ASP A 48 13.03 -11.69 -3.99
CA ASP A 48 14.38 -12.00 -3.47
C ASP A 48 15.48 -11.76 -4.51
N SER A 49 15.14 -11.90 -5.81
CA SER A 49 16.07 -11.66 -6.92
C SER A 49 16.17 -10.20 -7.37
N GLN A 50 15.42 -9.28 -6.76
CA GLN A 50 15.41 -7.86 -7.13
C GLN A 50 16.28 -7.03 -6.18
N GLU A 51 16.79 -5.90 -6.69
CA GLU A 51 17.56 -4.95 -5.88
C GLU A 51 16.67 -4.26 -4.82
N THR A 52 17.28 -3.87 -3.70
CA THR A 52 16.58 -3.16 -2.61
C THR A 52 15.94 -1.87 -3.10
N GLY A 53 14.66 -1.67 -2.81
CA GLY A 53 13.89 -0.49 -3.20
C GLY A 53 13.69 -0.31 -4.71
N SER A 54 13.88 -1.35 -5.52
CA SER A 54 13.78 -1.29 -6.99
C SER A 54 12.40 -1.61 -7.55
N VAL A 55 11.54 -2.24 -6.75
CA VAL A 55 10.24 -2.78 -7.19
C VAL A 55 9.08 -1.87 -6.79
N VAL A 56 8.20 -1.63 -7.74
CA VAL A 56 6.90 -0.97 -7.54
C VAL A 56 5.85 -2.02 -7.27
N TYR A 57 5.26 -2.02 -6.08
CA TYR A 57 4.10 -2.84 -5.78
C TYR A 57 2.82 -2.11 -6.21
N VAL A 58 1.92 -2.79 -6.92
CA VAL A 58 0.66 -2.22 -7.41
C VAL A 58 -0.51 -3.09 -6.95
N SER A 59 -1.43 -2.51 -6.17
CA SER A 59 -2.66 -3.17 -5.74
C SER A 59 -3.77 -2.16 -5.51
N PHE A 60 -4.91 -2.36 -6.18
CA PHE A 60 -6.11 -1.53 -6.02
C PHE A 60 -7.11 -2.14 -5.03
N GLY A 61 -6.67 -3.09 -4.21
CA GLY A 61 -7.48 -3.70 -3.17
C GLY A 61 -8.51 -4.71 -3.69
N SER A 62 -9.40 -5.13 -2.80
CA SER A 62 -10.31 -6.26 -3.05
C SER A 62 -11.59 -5.88 -3.79
N LEU A 63 -11.90 -4.58 -3.96
CA LEU A 63 -13.16 -4.10 -4.51
C LEU A 63 -13.05 -3.09 -5.66
N ALA A 64 -11.94 -2.34 -5.79
CA ALA A 64 -11.80 -1.40 -6.91
C ALA A 64 -11.83 -2.15 -8.24
N ASN A 65 -12.48 -1.60 -9.25
CA ASN A 65 -12.64 -2.24 -10.54
C ASN A 65 -12.24 -1.28 -11.66
N LEU A 66 -11.01 -1.41 -12.16
CA LEU A 66 -10.53 -0.52 -13.22
C LEU A 66 -11.18 -0.91 -14.55
N ASN A 67 -11.55 0.08 -15.36
CA ASN A 67 -11.97 -0.19 -16.73
C ASN A 67 -10.75 -0.45 -17.65
N ASP A 68 -10.99 -1.03 -18.81
CA ASP A 68 -9.96 -1.46 -19.76
C ASP A 68 -9.04 -0.31 -20.17
N LYS A 69 -9.62 0.88 -20.33
CA LYS A 69 -8.85 2.09 -20.67
C LYS A 69 -7.88 2.45 -19.55
N GLN A 70 -8.33 2.46 -18.29
CA GLN A 70 -7.48 2.79 -17.15
C GLN A 70 -6.42 1.72 -16.89
N MET A 71 -6.76 0.44 -17.04
CA MET A 71 -5.81 -0.70 -16.99
C MET A 71 -4.69 -0.50 -18.01
N ARG A 72 -5.04 -0.12 -19.25
CA ARG A 72 -4.06 0.14 -20.30
C ARG A 72 -3.13 1.31 -20.00
N GLU A 73 -3.66 2.42 -19.47
CA GLU A 73 -2.82 3.57 -19.10
C GLU A 73 -1.86 3.25 -17.94
N VAL A 74 -2.30 2.46 -16.94
CA VAL A 74 -1.43 1.99 -15.85
C VAL A 74 -0.35 1.06 -16.40
N ALA A 75 -0.70 0.10 -17.26
CA ALA A 75 0.23 -0.81 -17.91
C ALA A 75 1.34 -0.07 -18.67
N LEU A 76 0.96 0.88 -19.52
CA LEU A 76 1.91 1.70 -20.28
C LEU A 76 2.77 2.56 -19.35
N GLY A 77 2.20 3.10 -18.28
CA GLY A 77 2.93 3.90 -17.31
C GLY A 77 3.98 3.08 -16.56
N LEU A 78 3.66 1.85 -16.16
CA LEU A 78 4.60 0.92 -15.54
C LEU A 78 5.77 0.60 -16.49
N ILE A 79 5.47 0.18 -17.72
CA ILE A 79 6.49 -0.16 -18.73
C ILE A 79 7.39 1.06 -19.00
N ARG A 80 6.81 2.24 -19.24
CA ARG A 80 7.56 3.47 -19.55
C ARG A 80 8.42 3.97 -18.39
N SER A 81 8.00 3.74 -17.14
CA SER A 81 8.76 4.15 -15.96
C SER A 81 10.13 3.47 -15.85
N LYS A 82 10.31 2.32 -16.54
CA LYS A 82 11.49 1.45 -16.44
C LYS A 82 11.81 1.08 -14.99
N CYS A 83 10.78 0.96 -14.16
CA CYS A 83 10.89 0.38 -12.82
C CYS A 83 10.36 -1.05 -12.90
N LYS A 84 11.01 -1.98 -12.18
CA LYS A 84 10.43 -3.31 -12.00
C LYS A 84 9.12 -3.17 -11.23
N PHE A 85 8.13 -3.99 -11.55
CA PHE A 85 6.85 -3.94 -10.85
C PHE A 85 6.33 -5.33 -10.48
N LEU A 86 5.58 -5.38 -9.38
CA LEU A 86 4.71 -6.49 -9.01
C LEU A 86 3.28 -5.95 -9.00
N TRP A 87 2.46 -6.39 -9.95
CA TRP A 87 1.07 -5.94 -10.07
C TRP A 87 0.08 -7.06 -9.76
N VAL A 88 -0.73 -6.84 -8.72
CA VAL A 88 -1.86 -7.70 -8.39
C VAL A 88 -3.05 -7.36 -9.29
N ILE A 89 -3.46 -8.31 -10.13
CA ILE A 89 -4.64 -8.22 -10.99
C ILE A 89 -5.56 -9.39 -10.68
N ARG A 90 -6.72 -9.11 -10.10
CA ARG A 90 -7.67 -10.18 -9.72
C ARG A 90 -8.11 -10.98 -10.95
N SER A 91 -8.42 -12.26 -10.76
CA SER A 91 -8.87 -13.14 -11.85
C SER A 91 -10.08 -12.60 -12.61
N SER A 92 -10.97 -11.85 -11.94
CA SER A 92 -12.13 -11.19 -12.56
C SER A 92 -11.78 -9.99 -13.45
N GLU A 93 -10.55 -9.48 -13.38
CA GLU A 93 -10.06 -8.32 -14.16
C GLU A 93 -9.03 -8.71 -15.22
N GLN A 94 -8.57 -9.97 -15.25
CA GLN A 94 -7.57 -10.44 -16.20
C GLN A 94 -7.95 -10.16 -17.67
N SER A 95 -9.23 -10.27 -18.01
CA SER A 95 -9.72 -10.03 -19.38
C SER A 95 -9.53 -8.59 -19.86
N LYS A 96 -9.28 -7.65 -18.95
CA LYS A 96 -9.08 -6.22 -19.25
C LYS A 96 -7.61 -5.85 -19.40
N LEU A 97 -6.70 -6.77 -19.05
CA LEU A 97 -5.27 -6.55 -19.17
C LEU A 97 -4.92 -6.49 -20.66
N PRO A 98 -4.12 -5.51 -21.12
CA PRO A 98 -3.57 -5.54 -22.47
C PRO A 98 -2.52 -6.64 -22.59
N THR A 99 -2.94 -7.91 -22.73
CA THR A 99 -2.07 -9.10 -22.64
C THR A 99 -0.89 -9.05 -23.58
N HIS A 100 -1.10 -8.70 -24.86
CA HIS A 100 -0.02 -8.59 -25.85
C HIS A 100 1.07 -7.61 -25.41
N LEU A 101 0.67 -6.45 -24.87
CA LEU A 101 1.61 -5.44 -24.36
C LEU A 101 2.42 -5.98 -23.18
N MET A 102 1.80 -6.76 -22.30
CA MET A 102 2.47 -7.34 -21.14
C MET A 102 3.40 -8.50 -21.52
N GLU A 103 3.03 -9.33 -22.49
CA GLU A 103 3.85 -10.43 -22.98
C GLU A 103 5.13 -9.92 -23.66
N GLU A 104 5.01 -8.87 -24.49
CA GLU A 104 6.16 -8.18 -25.12
C GLU A 104 7.13 -7.56 -24.10
N ASN A 105 6.67 -7.29 -22.89
CA ASN A 105 7.43 -6.65 -21.81
C ASN A 105 7.47 -7.54 -20.57
N SER A 106 7.47 -8.86 -20.75
CA SER A 106 7.39 -9.85 -19.67
C SER A 106 8.59 -9.81 -18.72
N ASP A 107 9.72 -9.25 -19.15
CA ASP A 107 10.88 -9.00 -18.30
C ASP A 107 10.70 -7.75 -17.40
N ALA A 108 9.77 -6.85 -17.71
CA ALA A 108 9.59 -5.59 -16.98
C ALA A 108 9.00 -5.77 -15.58
N GLY A 109 8.29 -6.85 -15.30
CA GLY A 109 7.67 -7.08 -14.00
C GLY A 109 6.94 -8.41 -13.88
N MET A 110 6.37 -8.64 -12.70
CA MET A 110 5.55 -9.80 -12.39
C MET A 110 4.08 -9.39 -12.24
N ILE A 111 3.17 -10.19 -12.79
CA ILE A 111 1.73 -10.05 -12.60
C ILE A 111 1.24 -11.29 -11.83
N THR A 112 0.46 -11.07 -10.79
CA THR A 112 -0.12 -12.15 -9.98
C THR A 112 -1.58 -11.86 -9.65
N ASN A 113 -2.37 -12.90 -9.36
CA ASN A 113 -3.77 -12.73 -9.00
C ASN A 113 -3.97 -12.34 -7.54
N TRP A 114 -3.02 -12.73 -6.69
CA TRP A 114 -3.04 -12.48 -5.26
C TRP A 114 -1.64 -12.63 -4.68
N CYS A 115 -1.32 -11.82 -3.68
CA CYS A 115 -0.09 -11.94 -2.91
C CYS A 115 -0.37 -11.68 -1.42
N PRO A 116 0.47 -12.22 -0.51
CA PRO A 116 0.46 -11.79 0.88
C PRO A 116 0.97 -10.35 0.98
N GLN A 117 0.04 -9.37 0.96
CA GLN A 117 0.38 -7.94 0.84
C GLN A 117 1.32 -7.45 1.95
N LEU A 118 1.15 -7.94 3.18
CA LEU A 118 2.06 -7.62 4.30
C LEU A 118 3.49 -8.11 4.05
N ASP A 119 3.66 -9.36 3.61
CA ASP A 119 4.99 -9.90 3.27
C ASP A 119 5.63 -9.09 2.14
N VAL A 120 4.86 -8.81 1.09
CA VAL A 120 5.33 -8.00 -0.05
C VAL A 120 5.75 -6.61 0.43
N LEU A 121 4.89 -5.88 1.16
CA LEU A 121 5.21 -4.54 1.65
C LEU A 121 6.37 -4.52 2.65
N SER A 122 6.62 -5.63 3.36
CA SER A 122 7.75 -5.77 4.28
C SER A 122 9.07 -6.10 3.58
N HIS A 123 9.00 -6.53 2.31
CA HIS A 123 10.15 -7.00 1.55
C HIS A 123 11.09 -5.84 1.16
N PRO A 124 12.42 -5.97 1.34
CA PRO A 124 13.36 -4.89 1.07
C PRO A 124 13.40 -4.43 -0.40
N ALA A 125 13.02 -5.29 -1.34
CA ALA A 125 12.94 -4.92 -2.76
C ALA A 125 11.85 -3.86 -3.05
N ILE A 126 10.82 -3.73 -2.21
CA ILE A 126 9.75 -2.75 -2.46
C ILE A 126 10.26 -1.32 -2.23
N GLY A 127 10.18 -0.52 -3.28
CA GLY A 127 10.53 0.91 -3.27
C GLY A 127 9.32 1.83 -3.19
N CYS A 128 8.15 1.40 -3.67
CA CYS A 128 6.94 2.20 -3.73
C CYS A 128 5.69 1.31 -3.77
N PHE A 129 4.60 1.80 -3.19
CA PHE A 129 3.27 1.20 -3.29
C PHE A 129 2.31 2.11 -4.08
N VAL A 130 1.84 1.64 -5.23
CA VAL A 130 0.71 2.22 -5.95
C VAL A 130 -0.58 1.63 -5.39
N THR A 131 -1.40 2.47 -4.77
CA THR A 131 -2.60 2.00 -4.07
C THR A 131 -3.84 2.85 -4.32
N HIS A 132 -4.99 2.17 -4.28
CA HIS A 132 -6.31 2.80 -4.17
C HIS A 132 -6.54 3.56 -2.86
N CYS A 133 -5.62 3.54 -1.88
CA CYS A 133 -5.73 4.27 -0.62
C CYS A 133 -6.89 3.81 0.29
N GLY A 134 -7.28 2.52 0.22
CA GLY A 134 -8.12 1.92 1.25
C GLY A 134 -7.44 1.99 2.62
N TRP A 135 -8.22 2.09 3.71
CA TRP A 135 -7.67 2.35 5.04
C TRP A 135 -6.70 1.26 5.52
N ASN A 136 -7.01 -0.02 5.30
CA ASN A 136 -6.10 -1.12 5.66
C ASN A 136 -4.76 -1.01 4.93
N SER A 137 -4.77 -0.93 3.59
CA SER A 137 -3.56 -0.72 2.79
C SER A 137 -2.78 0.53 3.18
N THR A 138 -3.48 1.59 3.61
CA THR A 138 -2.87 2.83 4.10
C THR A 138 -2.10 2.58 5.40
N LEU A 139 -2.72 1.90 6.36
CA LEU A 139 -2.08 1.53 7.62
C LEU A 139 -0.90 0.59 7.40
N GLU A 140 -1.03 -0.41 6.53
CA GLU A 140 0.06 -1.33 6.21
C GLU A 140 1.27 -0.61 5.63
N ALA A 141 1.06 0.27 4.64
CA ALA A 141 2.12 1.04 4.01
C ALA A 141 2.82 1.99 4.98
N LEU A 142 2.07 2.71 5.82
CA LEU A 142 2.63 3.60 6.84
C LEU A 142 3.43 2.82 7.88
N SER A 143 2.87 1.70 8.35
CA SER A 143 3.49 0.89 9.40
C SER A 143 4.75 0.16 8.91
N LEU A 144 4.84 -0.14 7.60
CA LEU A 144 6.00 -0.76 6.97
C LEU A 144 6.97 0.25 6.32
N GLY A 145 6.61 1.53 6.31
CA GLY A 145 7.46 2.64 5.87
C GLY A 145 7.65 2.68 4.36
N VAL A 146 6.61 2.33 3.60
CA VAL A 146 6.63 2.30 2.13
C VAL A 146 6.01 3.58 1.58
N PRO A 147 6.73 4.36 0.75
CA PRO A 147 6.17 5.56 0.12
C PRO A 147 5.13 5.21 -0.95
N ILE A 148 4.22 6.14 -1.25
CA ILE A 148 2.98 5.85 -1.96
C ILE A 148 2.81 6.67 -3.24
N VAL A 149 2.32 6.00 -4.30
CA VAL A 149 1.57 6.66 -5.38
C VAL A 149 0.08 6.43 -5.13
N ALA A 150 -0.62 7.50 -4.77
CA ALA A 150 -2.02 7.47 -4.38
C ALA A 150 -2.91 7.61 -5.61
N MET A 151 -3.72 6.58 -5.88
CA MET A 151 -4.69 6.55 -6.98
C MET A 151 -6.08 6.15 -6.45
N PRO A 152 -6.74 7.02 -5.66
CA PRO A 152 -8.01 6.71 -5.02
C PRO A 152 -9.14 6.50 -6.04
N GLN A 153 -10.10 5.63 -5.70
CA GLN A 153 -11.21 5.24 -6.57
C GLN A 153 -12.56 5.76 -6.05
N TRP A 154 -12.96 5.42 -4.83
CA TRP A 154 -14.28 5.78 -4.26
C TRP A 154 -14.27 5.77 -2.70
N THR A 155 -15.43 6.04 -2.08
CA THR A 155 -15.62 6.17 -0.61
C THR A 155 -14.67 7.15 0.08
N ASP A 156 -13.96 6.69 1.09
CA ASP A 156 -13.01 7.36 1.95
C ASP A 156 -11.64 7.51 1.31
N GLN A 157 -11.37 6.76 0.22
CA GLN A 157 -10.06 6.74 -0.43
C GLN A 157 -9.55 8.12 -0.88
N PRO A 158 -10.37 9.02 -1.45
CA PRO A 158 -9.92 10.37 -1.79
C PRO A 158 -9.50 11.19 -0.56
N THR A 159 -10.14 10.97 0.58
CA THR A 159 -9.79 11.59 1.87
C THR A 159 -8.49 10.99 2.39
N ASN A 160 -8.36 9.66 2.41
CA ASN A 160 -7.13 8.98 2.81
C ASN A 160 -5.93 9.43 1.96
N ALA A 161 -6.12 9.54 0.64
CA ALA A 161 -5.12 10.07 -0.28
C ALA A 161 -4.72 11.52 0.07
N LYS A 162 -5.66 12.35 0.51
CA LYS A 162 -5.36 13.71 0.97
C LYS A 162 -4.46 13.70 2.21
N TYR A 163 -4.74 12.83 3.18
CA TYR A 163 -3.88 12.68 4.36
C TYR A 163 -2.48 12.16 4.01
N LEU A 164 -2.39 11.11 3.20
CA LEU A 164 -1.12 10.53 2.72
C LEU A 164 -0.22 11.57 2.05
N VAL A 165 -0.80 12.48 1.27
CA VAL A 165 -0.05 13.44 0.44
C VAL A 165 0.17 14.77 1.15
N ASP A 166 -0.89 15.38 1.70
CA ASP A 166 -0.82 16.77 2.17
C ASP A 166 -0.42 16.88 3.64
N ILE A 167 -0.75 15.87 4.45
CA ILE A 167 -0.57 15.91 5.91
C ILE A 167 0.66 15.09 6.31
N TRP A 168 0.68 13.82 5.92
CA TRP A 168 1.74 12.89 6.30
C TRP A 168 2.95 12.95 5.37
N ASN A 169 2.78 13.52 4.17
CA ASN A 169 3.84 13.73 3.20
C ASN A 169 4.63 12.45 2.88
N VAL A 170 3.92 11.34 2.66
CA VAL A 170 4.50 10.02 2.34
C VAL A 170 4.20 9.57 0.90
N GLY A 171 3.47 10.36 0.12
CA GLY A 171 3.15 10.00 -1.25
C GLY A 171 2.87 11.14 -2.21
N ILE A 172 2.56 10.76 -3.45
CA ILE A 172 2.10 11.64 -4.53
C ILE A 172 0.78 11.11 -5.05
N ARG A 173 -0.23 11.99 -5.19
CA ARG A 173 -1.52 11.64 -5.79
C ARG A 173 -1.47 11.85 -7.29
N VAL A 174 -1.95 10.86 -8.04
CA VAL A 174 -2.15 11.00 -9.50
C VAL A 174 -3.35 11.92 -9.79
N VAL A 175 -3.24 12.71 -10.85
CA VAL A 175 -4.31 13.62 -11.29
C VAL A 175 -5.04 13.05 -12.49
N ALA A 176 -6.34 12.77 -12.34
CA ALA A 176 -7.18 12.35 -13.45
C ALA A 176 -7.53 13.54 -14.37
N ASP A 177 -7.71 13.27 -15.66
CA ASP A 177 -8.21 14.24 -16.61
C ASP A 177 -9.70 14.56 -16.37
N LYS A 178 -10.27 15.44 -17.20
CA LYS A 178 -11.69 15.84 -17.13
C LYS A 178 -12.69 14.67 -17.28
N ASN A 179 -12.25 13.52 -17.78
CA ASN A 179 -13.06 12.32 -17.96
C ASN A 179 -12.81 11.29 -16.84
N GLY A 180 -12.03 11.64 -15.82
CA GLY A 180 -11.66 10.73 -14.74
C GLY A 180 -10.56 9.73 -15.11
N LEU A 181 -9.87 9.91 -16.25
CA LEU A 181 -8.79 9.02 -16.67
C LEU A 181 -7.43 9.53 -16.18
N VAL A 182 -6.69 8.70 -15.46
CA VAL A 182 -5.27 8.94 -15.19
C VAL A 182 -4.48 8.49 -16.41
N THR A 183 -3.88 9.45 -17.09
CA THR A 183 -3.09 9.19 -18.31
C THR A 183 -1.77 8.50 -17.98
N THR A 184 -1.23 7.78 -18.97
CA THR A 184 0.10 7.15 -18.93
C THR A 184 1.17 8.14 -18.48
N LYS A 185 1.16 9.36 -19.03
CA LYS A 185 2.15 10.40 -18.73
C LYS A 185 2.08 10.83 -17.27
N GLU A 186 0.87 11.00 -16.74
CA GLU A 186 0.68 11.41 -15.35
C GLU A 186 1.07 10.29 -14.38
N PHE A 187 0.66 9.05 -14.68
CA PHE A 187 1.01 7.89 -13.87
C PHE A 187 2.54 7.70 -13.82
N GLU A 188 3.19 7.71 -14.98
CA GLU A 188 4.65 7.63 -15.13
C GLU A 188 5.34 8.75 -14.34
N ARG A 189 4.88 10.01 -14.48
CA ARG A 189 5.46 11.17 -13.77
C ARG A 189 5.44 10.96 -12.26
N CYS A 190 4.29 10.61 -11.69
CA CYS A 190 4.15 10.37 -10.26
C CYS A 190 5.03 9.21 -9.80
N LEU A 191 5.02 8.11 -10.54
CA LEU A 191 5.77 6.91 -10.18
C LEU A 191 7.28 7.15 -10.22
N VAL A 192 7.79 7.76 -11.28
CA VAL A 192 9.21 8.10 -11.43
C VAL A 192 9.64 9.09 -10.35
N GLU A 193 8.80 10.07 -9.99
CA GLU A 193 9.14 11.03 -8.93
C GLU A 193 9.26 10.35 -7.55
N VAL A 194 8.38 9.39 -7.23
CA VAL A 194 8.48 8.63 -5.96
C VAL A 194 9.71 7.72 -5.96
N MET A 195 9.99 7.02 -7.06
CA MET A 195 11.05 6.01 -7.13
C MET A 195 12.46 6.60 -7.33
N LYS A 196 12.57 7.66 -8.13
CA LYS A 196 13.85 8.17 -8.67
C LYS A 196 14.01 9.69 -8.52
N GLY A 197 12.95 10.41 -8.15
CA GLY A 197 12.95 11.86 -8.05
C GLY A 197 13.46 12.39 -6.71
N HIS A 198 13.79 13.69 -6.68
CA HIS A 198 14.24 14.36 -5.46
C HIS A 198 13.16 14.37 -4.38
N LYS A 199 11.88 14.51 -4.74
CA LYS A 199 10.79 14.44 -3.76
C LYS A 199 10.69 13.05 -3.16
N GLY A 200 10.96 12.00 -3.93
CA GLY A 200 10.96 10.60 -3.48
C GLY A 200 11.84 10.35 -2.25
N ILE A 201 12.99 11.01 -2.15
CA ILE A 201 13.90 10.92 -0.98
C ILE A 201 13.17 11.37 0.29
N LEU A 202 12.54 12.54 0.25
CA LEU A 202 11.78 13.08 1.39
C LEU A 202 10.57 12.20 1.75
N LEU A 203 9.86 11.67 0.75
CA LEU A 203 8.73 10.77 0.98
C LEU A 203 9.16 9.49 1.70
N LYS A 204 10.30 8.91 1.31
CA LYS A 204 10.88 7.73 1.95
C LYS A 204 11.31 8.00 3.38
N GLU A 205 11.94 9.14 3.66
CA GLU A 205 12.28 9.57 5.02
C GLU A 205 11.03 9.74 5.89
N ASN A 206 9.97 10.35 5.36
CA ASN A 206 8.72 10.52 6.10
C ASN A 206 8.02 9.18 6.33
N ALA A 207 8.00 8.28 5.34
CA ALA A 207 7.45 6.94 5.50
C ALA A 207 8.19 6.16 6.60
N ALA A 208 9.53 6.26 6.66
CA ALA A 208 10.32 5.68 7.73
C ALA A 208 9.98 6.26 9.13
N LYS A 209 9.74 7.58 9.24
CA LYS A 209 9.29 8.20 10.50
C LYS A 209 7.92 7.68 10.93
N TRP A 210 6.97 7.55 10.00
CA TRP A 210 5.64 7.00 10.30
C TRP A 210 5.70 5.54 10.73
N ARG A 211 6.56 4.73 10.12
CA ARG A 211 6.84 3.36 10.58
C ARG A 211 7.33 3.33 12.02
N GLN A 212 8.26 4.21 12.37
CA GLN A 212 8.80 4.27 13.72
C GLN A 212 7.73 4.64 14.74
N LEU A 213 6.89 5.64 14.44
CA LEU A 213 5.76 6.03 15.29
C LEU A 213 4.72 4.91 15.43
N ALA A 214 4.41 4.21 14.33
CA ALA A 214 3.50 3.06 14.35
C ALA A 214 4.01 1.96 15.27
N LYS A 215 5.32 1.66 15.20
CA LYS A 215 5.96 0.69 16.08
C LYS A 215 5.92 1.13 17.55
N GLU A 216 6.29 2.38 17.84
CA GLU A 216 6.26 2.93 19.21
C GLU A 216 4.85 2.92 19.82
N ALA A 217 3.82 3.13 19.02
CA ALA A 217 2.44 3.11 19.49
C ALA A 217 2.01 1.72 19.97
N VAL A 218 2.44 0.66 19.29
CA VAL A 218 2.02 -0.73 19.59
C VAL A 218 3.00 -1.49 20.50
N ASP A 219 4.24 -1.01 20.65
CA ASP A 219 5.25 -1.61 21.53
C ASP A 219 4.83 -1.51 23.01
N LEU A 220 5.49 -2.28 23.88
CA LEU A 220 5.17 -2.37 25.30
C LEU A 220 5.17 -0.98 25.96
N GLY A 221 4.04 -0.60 26.55
CA GLY A 221 3.83 0.71 27.17
C GLY A 221 3.56 1.84 26.18
N GLY A 222 3.43 1.55 24.89
CA GLY A 222 2.99 2.45 23.83
C GLY A 222 1.54 2.92 24.02
N SER A 223 1.14 3.92 23.23
CA SER A 223 -0.21 4.48 23.34
C SER A 223 -1.29 3.47 22.98
N SER A 224 -1.10 2.69 21.91
CA SER A 224 -2.07 1.71 21.42
C SER A 224 -2.08 0.46 22.29
N ASP A 225 -0.92 0.05 22.82
CA ASP A 225 -0.79 -1.03 23.82
C ASP A 225 -1.62 -0.74 25.08
N LYS A 226 -1.51 0.47 25.64
CA LYS A 226 -2.35 0.90 26.77
C LYS A 226 -3.83 1.03 26.41
N ASN A 227 -4.11 1.54 25.21
CA ASN A 227 -5.48 1.76 24.76
C ASN A 227 -6.23 0.45 24.50
N ILE A 228 -5.56 -0.61 24.03
CA ILE A 228 -6.21 -1.91 23.83
C ILE A 228 -6.54 -2.56 25.18
N GLU A 229 -5.67 -2.44 26.19
CA GLU A 229 -5.96 -2.90 27.55
C GLU A 229 -7.16 -2.16 28.15
N GLU A 230 -7.21 -0.84 27.97
CA GLU A 230 -8.33 -0.01 28.43
C GLU A 230 -9.64 -0.42 27.73
N PHE A 231 -9.59 -0.65 26.42
CA PHE A 231 -10.73 -1.10 25.63
C PHE A 231 -11.25 -2.45 26.11
N VAL A 232 -10.37 -3.46 26.25
CA VAL A 232 -10.73 -4.81 26.73
C VAL A 232 -11.33 -4.74 28.14
N SER A 233 -10.74 -3.94 29.02
CA SER A 233 -11.24 -3.74 30.39
C SER A 233 -12.63 -3.09 30.43
N ALA A 234 -12.95 -2.23 29.47
CA ALA A 234 -14.24 -1.56 29.39
C ALA A 234 -15.37 -2.49 28.91
N ILE A 235 -15.07 -3.46 28.03
CA ILE A 235 -16.07 -4.39 27.46
C ILE A 235 -16.19 -5.71 28.23
N SER A 236 -15.27 -6.01 29.15
CA SER A 236 -15.30 -7.22 29.98
C SER A 236 -16.13 -7.06 31.26
N LYS A 237 -16.89 -5.96 31.38
CA LYS A 237 -17.82 -5.69 32.48
C LYS A 237 -19.24 -6.05 32.08
#